data_AF-A0AAV5XWP7-F1
#
_entry.id   AF-A0AAV5XWP7-F1
#
_cell.length_a   1.000
_cell.length_b   1.000
_cell.length_c   1.000
_cell.angle_alpha   90.00
_cell.angle_beta   90.00
_cell.angle_gamma   90.00
#
_symmetry.space_group_name_H-M   'P 1'
#
loop_
_entity.id
_entity.type
_entity.pdbx_description
1 polymer ?
#
loop_
_entity_poly.entity_id
_entity_poly.type
_entity_poly.pdbx_seq_one_letter_code
_entity_poly.pdbx_strand_id
1 'polypeptide(L)'
;MKTAGKRVKAYVLIETAAGKAKAVKKALAKLKGGPSTMVQLDGITGPYDFIAIVEGPSLDAVGRLVTDGIGIIDGVTRTTTCVAVAIG
;
A
#
# COMPACT_ATOMS: atom_id res chain seq x y z
N MET A 1 -3.47 27.02 -11.96
CA MET A 1 -3.05 25.65 -12.28
C MET A 1 -2.31 25.10 -11.08
N LYS A 2 -2.81 24.03 -10.43
CA LYS A 2 -2.11 23.41 -9.28
C LYS A 2 -0.92 22.62 -9.81
N THR A 3 0.28 23.05 -9.48
CA THR A 3 1.50 22.25 -9.66
C THR A 3 1.28 20.91 -8.97
N ALA A 4 1.27 19.81 -9.71
CA ALA A 4 1.32 18.49 -9.11
C ALA A 4 2.69 18.35 -8.44
N GLY A 5 2.77 18.68 -7.16
CA GLY A 5 3.98 18.48 -6.36
C GLY A 5 4.42 17.03 -6.45
N LYS A 6 5.74 16.80 -6.54
CA LYS A 6 6.36 15.48 -6.66
C LYS A 6 5.74 14.49 -5.66
N ARG A 7 4.93 13.55 -6.14
CA ARG A 7 4.36 12.48 -5.31
C ARG A 7 5.39 11.38 -5.13
N VAL A 8 5.48 10.86 -3.91
CA VAL A 8 6.26 9.66 -3.60
C VAL A 8 5.43 8.45 -3.96
N LYS A 9 5.95 7.60 -4.84
CA LYS A 9 5.36 6.31 -5.19
C LYS A 9 6.06 5.21 -4.41
N ALA A 10 5.33 4.21 -3.94
CA ALA A 10 5.90 3.01 -3.34
C ALA A 10 5.12 1.77 -3.74
N TYR A 11 5.81 0.63 -3.73
CA TYR A 11 5.25 -0.70 -3.89
C TYR A 11 5.21 -1.36 -2.51
N VAL A 12 4.03 -1.77 -2.07
CA VAL A 12 3.83 -2.40 -0.77
C VAL A 12 3.48 -3.84 -1.02
N LEU A 13 4.38 -4.75 -0.63
CA LEU A 13 4.15 -6.18 -0.68
C LEU A 13 3.49 -6.60 0.64
N ILE A 14 2.38 -7.33 0.53
CA ILE A 14 1.50 -7.63 1.68
C ILE A 14 1.36 -9.14 1.79
N GLU A 15 1.74 -9.67 2.95
CA GLU A 15 1.53 -11.05 3.35
C GLU A 15 0.28 -11.12 4.24
N THR A 16 -0.53 -12.15 4.04
CA THR A 16 -1.73 -12.38 4.82
C THR A 16 -1.72 -13.74 5.50
N ALA A 17 -2.46 -13.85 6.60
CA ALA A 17 -2.66 -15.12 7.26
C ALA A 17 -3.46 -16.08 6.37
N ALA A 18 -3.21 -17.39 6.52
CA ALA A 18 -3.89 -18.43 5.75
C ALA A 18 -5.41 -18.26 5.77
N GLY A 19 -6.04 -18.24 4.59
CA GLY A 19 -7.49 -18.07 4.41
C GLY A 19 -8.03 -16.64 4.59
N LYS A 20 -7.20 -15.65 4.95
CA LYS A 20 -7.64 -14.26 5.18
C LYS A 20 -7.52 -13.36 3.96
N ALA A 21 -6.81 -13.77 2.90
CA ALA A 21 -6.56 -12.96 1.70
C ALA A 21 -7.82 -12.26 1.13
N LYS A 22 -8.95 -12.96 1.03
CA LYS A 22 -10.22 -12.38 0.51
C LYS A 22 -10.78 -11.29 1.44
N ALA A 23 -10.70 -11.49 2.75
CA ALA A 23 -11.14 -10.51 3.75
C ALA A 23 -10.22 -9.28 3.74
N VAL A 24 -8.91 -9.50 3.71
CA VAL A 24 -7.90 -8.44 3.59
C VAL A 24 -8.11 -7.62 2.32
N LYS A 25 -8.31 -8.25 1.16
CA LYS A 25 -8.61 -7.54 -0.10
C LYS A 25 -9.83 -6.62 0.04
N LYS A 26 -10.91 -7.08 0.70
CA LYS A 26 -12.11 -6.28 0.93
C LYS A 26 -11.85 -5.11 1.88
N ALA A 27 -11.00 -5.28 2.89
CA ALA A 27 -10.59 -4.20 3.79
C ALA A 27 -9.70 -3.18 3.07
N LEU A 28 -8.72 -3.64 2.31
CA LEU A 28 -7.84 -2.80 1.49
C LEU A 28 -8.63 -1.95 0.49
N ALA A 29 -9.64 -2.51 -0.17
CA ALA A 29 -10.51 -1.78 -1.10
C ALA A 29 -11.34 -0.66 -0.43
N LYS A 30 -11.49 -0.69 0.90
CA LYS A 30 -12.18 0.35 1.68
C LYS A 30 -11.24 1.42 2.22
N LEU A 31 -9.92 1.25 2.10
CA LEU A 31 -8.96 2.28 2.48
C LEU A 31 -9.18 3.52 1.62
N LYS A 32 -9.75 4.55 2.23
CA LYS A 32 -9.96 5.89 1.65
C LYS A 32 -9.65 6.93 2.72
N GLY A 33 -9.15 8.09 2.30
CA GLY A 33 -9.23 9.29 3.13
C GLY A 33 -7.92 9.73 3.79
N GLY A 34 -6.88 9.96 2.99
CA GLY A 34 -5.67 10.59 3.46
C GLY A 34 -4.94 11.37 2.36
N PRO A 35 -3.82 12.01 2.70
CA PRO A 35 -2.92 12.62 1.71
C PRO A 35 -2.33 11.57 0.73
N SER A 36 -2.26 10.32 1.18
CA SER A 36 -1.81 9.17 0.41
C SER A 36 -2.98 8.31 -0.06
N THR A 37 -2.82 7.68 -1.21
CA THR A 37 -3.83 6.80 -1.81
C THR A 37 -3.18 5.53 -2.33
N MET A 38 -3.90 4.42 -2.20
CA MET A 38 -3.57 3.20 -2.93
C MET A 38 -4.16 3.32 -4.35
N VAL A 39 -3.30 3.27 -5.36
CA VAL A 39 -3.70 3.44 -6.77
C VAL A 39 -3.98 2.12 -7.46
N GLN A 40 -3.36 1.04 -7.00
CA GLN A 40 -3.54 -0.31 -7.56
C GLN A 40 -3.34 -1.36 -6.47
N LEU A 41 -4.03 -2.49 -6.61
CA LEU A 41 -3.89 -3.67 -5.76
C LEU A 41 -4.04 -4.92 -6.62
N ASP A 42 -2.98 -5.69 -6.75
CA ASP A 42 -2.96 -6.94 -7.50
C ASP A 42 -2.68 -8.12 -6.55
N GLY A 43 -3.41 -9.22 -6.75
CA GLY A 43 -3.06 -10.49 -6.13
C GLY A 43 -1.97 -11.16 -6.95
N ILE A 44 -0.93 -11.68 -6.28
CA ILE A 44 0.21 -12.30 -6.96
C ILE A 44 0.40 -13.75 -6.54
N THR A 45 0.95 -14.57 -7.45
CA THR A 45 1.40 -15.93 -7.12
C THR A 45 2.87 -15.88 -6.75
N GLY A 46 3.17 -15.61 -5.48
CA GLY A 46 4.53 -15.40 -4.99
C GLY A 46 4.65 -15.56 -3.47
N PRO A 47 5.75 -15.09 -2.86
CA PRO A 47 5.95 -15.17 -1.40
C PRO A 47 5.05 -14.21 -0.60
N TYR A 48 4.32 -13.33 -1.29
CA TYR A 48 3.31 -12.43 -0.73
C TYR A 48 1.98 -12.69 -1.44
N ASP A 49 0.87 -12.30 -0.81
CA ASP A 49 -0.46 -12.46 -1.40
C ASP A 49 -0.83 -11.29 -2.33
N PHE A 50 -0.36 -10.08 -2.00
CA PHE A 50 -0.68 -8.87 -2.77
C PHE A 50 0.53 -7.96 -2.98
N ILE A 51 0.47 -7.20 -4.07
CA ILE A 51 1.26 -5.99 -4.28
C ILE A 51 0.29 -4.82 -4.42
N ALA A 52 0.48 -3.80 -3.58
CA ALA A 52 -0.22 -2.53 -3.68
C ALA A 52 0.73 -1.46 -4.21
N ILE A 53 0.23 -0.60 -5.10
CA ILE A 53 0.93 0.63 -5.47
C ILE A 53 0.29 1.76 -4.67
N VAL A 54 1.11 2.51 -3.94
CA VAL A 54 0.66 3.64 -3.13
C VAL A 54 1.37 4.92 -3.54
N GLU A 55 0.66 6.03 -3.45
CA GLU A 55 1.21 7.35 -3.74
C GLU A 55 0.83 8.34 -2.66
N GLY A 56 1.79 9.13 -2.18
CA GLY A 56 1.58 10.19 -1.18
C GLY A 56 2.40 11.45 -1.48
N PRO A 57 2.16 12.55 -0.77
CA PRO A 57 2.94 13.79 -0.94
C PRO A 57 4.34 13.71 -0.34
N SER A 58 4.62 12.74 0.54
CA SER A 58 5.90 12.55 1.20
C SER A 58 6.12 11.09 1.61
N LEU A 59 7.35 10.74 1.95
CA LEU A 59 7.69 9.43 2.51
C LEU A 59 6.89 9.15 3.79
N ASP A 60 6.79 10.13 4.70
CA ASP A 60 6.04 9.98 5.94
C ASP A 60 4.55 9.72 5.69
N ALA A 61 3.97 10.39 4.70
CA ALA A 61 2.57 10.18 4.33
C ALA A 61 2.33 8.78 3.78
N VAL A 62 3.27 8.23 3.01
CA VAL A 62 3.23 6.83 2.55
C VAL A 62 3.40 5.88 3.73
N GLY A 63 4.39 6.14 4.60
CA GLY A 63 4.65 5.35 5.80
C GLY A 63 3.42 5.22 6.69
N ARG A 64 2.73 6.33 6.98
CA ARG A 64 1.48 6.33 7.76
C ARG A 64 0.37 5.53 7.10
N LEU A 65 0.20 5.62 5.78
CA LEU A 65 -0.80 4.80 5.07
C LEU A 65 -0.50 3.30 5.23
N VAL A 66 0.79 2.93 5.21
CA VAL A 66 1.19 1.53 5.40
C VAL A 66 1.02 1.10 6.85
N THR A 67 1.50 1.86 7.83
CA THR A 67 1.45 1.46 9.25
C THR A 67 0.05 1.53 9.81
N ASP A 68 -0.66 2.63 9.57
CA ASP A 68 -1.93 2.96 10.24
C ASP A 68 -3.14 2.56 9.37
N GLY A 69 -2.90 2.22 8.10
CA GLY A 69 -3.92 1.77 7.17
C GLY A 69 -3.80 0.28 6.85
N ILE A 70 -2.74 -0.09 6.13
CA ILE A 70 -2.56 -1.47 5.63
C ILE A 70 -2.20 -2.44 6.76
N GLY A 71 -1.23 -2.07 7.60
CA GLY A 71 -0.62 -2.94 8.60
C GLY A 71 -1.56 -3.31 9.75
N ILE A 72 -2.56 -2.48 10.05
CA ILE A 72 -3.55 -2.76 11.11
C ILE A 72 -4.73 -3.64 10.64
N ILE A 73 -4.82 -3.97 9.35
CA ILE A 73 -5.92 -4.78 8.84
C ILE A 73 -5.81 -6.20 9.41
N ASP A 74 -6.90 -6.69 10.00
CA ASP A 74 -6.98 -8.08 10.48
C ASP A 74 -6.62 -9.07 9.37
N GLY A 75 -5.64 -9.91 9.65
CA GLY A 75 -5.12 -10.89 8.72
C GLY A 75 -3.94 -10.41 7.87
N VAL A 76 -3.50 -9.16 7.95
CA VAL A 76 -2.18 -8.74 7.43
C VAL A 76 -1.11 -9.18 8.44
N THR A 77 -0.14 -9.97 8.00
CA THR A 77 0.93 -10.51 8.85
C THR A 77 2.24 -9.78 8.67
N ARG A 78 2.50 -9.29 7.45
CA ARG A 78 3.72 -8.56 7.11
C ARG A 78 3.48 -7.58 5.97
N THR A 79 4.17 -6.46 6.03
CA THR A 79 4.30 -5.53 4.90
C THR A 79 5.77 -5.24 4.62
N THR A 80 6.12 -5.18 3.34
CA THR A 80 7.43 -4.71 2.87
C THR A 80 7.20 -3.53 1.95
N THR A 81 7.74 -2.36 2.30
CA THR A 81 7.53 -1.13 1.53
C THR A 81 8.77 -0.78 0.72
N CYS A 82 8.64 -0.82 -0.60
CA CYS A 82 9.67 -0.47 -1.56
C CYS A 82 9.37 0.92 -2.14
N VAL A 83 10.04 1.95 -1.63
CA VAL A 83 9.86 3.33 -2.11
C VAL A 83 10.54 3.49 -3.47
N ALA A 84 9.81 4.00 -4.45
CA ALA A 84 10.34 4.24 -5.77
C ALA A 84 11.22 5.49 -5.78
N VAL A 85 12.43 5.35 -6.33
CA VAL A 85 13.35 6.45 -6.59
C VAL A 85 13.44 6.66 -8.10
N ALA A 86 13.47 7.92 -8.53
CA ALA A 86 13.69 8.23 -9.94
C ALA A 86 15.13 7.86 -10.30
N ILE A 87 15.28 7.08 -11.38
CA ILE A 87 16.58 6.78 -11.97
C ILE A 87 16.63 7.52 -13.31
N GLY A 88 17.21 8.72 -13.30
CA GLY A 88 17.39 9.55 -14.52
C GLY A 88 16.16 10.35 -14.91
#